data_AF-A0A920FNA4-F1
#
_entry.id   AF-A0A920FNA4-F1
#
_cell.length_a   1.000
_cell.length_b   1.000
_cell.length_c   1.000
_cell.angle_alpha   90.00
_cell.angle_beta   90.00
_cell.angle_gamma   90.00
#
_symmetry.space_group_name_H-M   'P 1'
#
loop_
_entity.id
_entity.type
_entity.pdbx_description
1 polymer ?
#
loop_
_entity_poly.entity_id
_entity_poly.type
_entity_poly.pdbx_seq_one_letter_code
_entity_poly.pdbx_strand_id
1 'polypeptide(L)'
;MNESILNPYTIITVLSFLAIFVLVAFFIRKKSSSLKKIINNKKINVIEYSPIRGGYSAIIFSVENEKFFFVGHKSGNSNLVQILKSPEEKNQKITNNKNEINKNKEISNTLIEKENTNISSKIETKKPLEQVNISDLLALHKKS
;
A
#
# COMPACT_ATOMS: atom_id res chain seq x y z
N MET A 1 63.53 -29.74 -28.62
CA MET A 1 62.88 -30.57 -27.59
C MET A 1 61.58 -29.89 -27.26
N ASN A 2 60.48 -30.40 -27.81
CA ASN A 2 59.19 -29.73 -27.72
C ASN A 2 58.50 -30.30 -26.49
N GLU A 3 58.71 -29.66 -25.33
CA GLU A 3 57.94 -30.00 -24.15
C GLU A 3 56.47 -29.74 -24.45
N SER A 4 55.68 -30.80 -24.46
CA SER A 4 54.25 -30.77 -24.67
C SER A 4 53.62 -29.84 -23.64
N ILE A 5 53.33 -28.62 -24.09
CA ILE A 5 52.90 -27.44 -23.32
C ILE A 5 51.59 -27.63 -22.52
N LEU A 6 50.88 -28.75 -22.73
CA LEU A 6 49.72 -29.14 -21.94
C LEU A 6 49.97 -30.50 -21.28
N ASN A 7 50.27 -30.49 -19.97
CA ASN A 7 50.22 -31.69 -19.16
C ASN A 7 48.75 -32.16 -19.05
N PRO A 8 48.43 -33.41 -19.45
CA PRO A 8 47.06 -33.93 -19.41
C PRO A 8 46.42 -33.84 -18.01
N TYR A 9 47.22 -33.95 -16.94
CA TYR A 9 46.74 -33.80 -15.57
C TYR A 9 46.26 -32.37 -15.26
N THR A 10 46.98 -31.36 -15.76
CA THR A 10 46.58 -29.95 -15.62
C THR A 10 45.27 -29.68 -16.36
N ILE A 11 45.11 -30.23 -17.56
CA ILE A 11 43.87 -30.12 -18.34
C ILE A 11 42.69 -30.73 -17.60
N ILE A 12 42.82 -31.97 -17.11
CA ILE A 12 41.78 -32.67 -16.36
C ILE A 12 41.37 -31.86 -15.12
N THR A 13 42.34 -31.26 -14.44
CA THR A 13 42.10 -30.50 -13.20
C THR A 13 41.30 -29.24 -13.49
N VAL A 14 41.68 -28.47 -14.51
CA VAL A 14 40.97 -27.25 -14.92
C VAL A 14 39.56 -27.58 -15.40
N LEU A 15 39.40 -28.65 -16.19
CA LEU A 15 38.09 -29.07 -16.70
C LEU A 15 37.16 -29.51 -15.57
N SER A 16 37.69 -30.24 -14.59
CA SER A 16 36.94 -30.68 -13.41
C SER A 16 36.51 -29.50 -12.54
N PHE A 17 37.41 -28.54 -12.32
CA PHE A 17 37.10 -27.31 -11.58
C PHE A 17 35.99 -26.51 -12.27
N LEU A 18 36.06 -26.36 -13.60
CA LEU A 18 35.04 -25.63 -14.37
C LEU A 18 33.69 -26.35 -14.34
N ALA A 19 33.66 -27.69 -14.45
CA ALA A 19 32.44 -28.48 -14.35
C ALA A 19 31.77 -28.32 -12.97
N ILE A 20 32.55 -28.34 -11.89
CA ILE A 20 32.06 -28.10 -10.53
C ILE A 20 31.47 -26.68 -10.42
N PHE A 21 32.14 -25.68 -10.98
CA PHE A 21 31.67 -24.30 -10.96
C PHE A 21 30.33 -24.12 -11.68
N VAL A 22 30.18 -24.73 -12.85
CA VAL A 22 28.90 -24.74 -13.60
C VAL A 22 27.79 -25.42 -12.81
N LEU A 23 28.09 -26.56 -12.17
CA LEU A 23 27.12 -27.29 -11.36
C LEU A 23 26.65 -26.45 -10.17
N VAL A 24 27.58 -25.83 -9.43
CA VAL A 24 27.27 -24.94 -8.30
C VAL A 24 26.43 -23.75 -8.76
N ALA A 25 26.84 -23.08 -9.84
CA ALA A 25 26.08 -21.95 -10.41
C ALA A 25 24.66 -22.37 -10.83
N PHE A 26 24.51 -23.55 -11.44
CA PHE A 26 23.21 -24.11 -11.81
C PHE A 26 22.33 -24.38 -10.59
N PHE A 27 22.88 -24.96 -9.52
CA PHE A 27 22.16 -25.19 -8.26
C PHE A 27 21.69 -23.88 -7.61
N ILE A 28 22.54 -22.86 -7.57
CA ILE A 28 22.18 -21.54 -7.02
C ILE A 28 21.08 -20.91 -7.88
N ARG A 29 21.21 -20.95 -9.21
CA ARG A 29 20.19 -20.42 -10.13
C ARG A 29 18.84 -21.13 -9.99
N LYS A 30 18.84 -22.46 -9.89
CA LYS A 30 17.62 -23.28 -9.71
C LYS A 30 16.96 -23.02 -8.36
N LYS A 31 17.74 -22.90 -7.28
CA LYS A 31 17.22 -22.64 -5.92
C LYS A 31 16.91 -21.16 -5.66
N SER A 32 17.34 -20.26 -6.56
CA SER A 32 17.18 -18.80 -6.40
C SER A 32 15.73 -18.38 -6.17
N SER A 33 14.74 -19.04 -6.79
CA SER A 33 13.32 -18.74 -6.57
C SER A 33 12.89 -18.99 -5.12
N SER A 34 13.33 -20.10 -4.52
CA SER A 34 13.04 -20.44 -3.13
C SER A 34 13.87 -19.61 -2.14
N LEU A 35 15.13 -19.32 -2.46
CA LEU A 35 15.98 -18.44 -1.64
C LEU A 35 15.48 -16.99 -1.63
N LYS A 36 14.98 -16.48 -2.76
CA LYS A 36 14.33 -15.16 -2.85
C LYS A 36 13.12 -15.05 -1.93
N LYS A 37 12.33 -16.13 -1.80
CA LYS A 37 11.18 -16.18 -0.86
C LYS A 37 11.63 -16.14 0.61
N ILE A 38 12.78 -16.70 0.94
CA ILE A 38 13.34 -16.72 2.31
C ILE A 38 13.96 -15.36 2.66
N ILE A 39 14.63 -14.71 1.72
CA ILE A 39 15.24 -13.38 1.93
C ILE A 39 14.17 -12.27 1.99
N ASN A 40 13.07 -12.39 1.24
CA ASN A 40 11.96 -11.45 1.27
C ASN A 40 10.84 -11.89 2.22
N ASN A 41 11.16 -12.49 3.37
CA ASN A 41 10.16 -13.02 4.32
C ASN A 41 9.40 -11.93 5.09
N LYS A 42 9.11 -10.78 4.48
CA LYS A 42 8.39 -9.67 5.11
C LYS A 42 7.16 -10.20 5.82
N LYS A 43 7.22 -10.25 7.14
CA LYS A 43 6.16 -10.81 7.98
C LYS A 43 5.01 -9.83 7.95
N ILE A 44 3.85 -10.32 7.52
CA ILE A 44 2.60 -9.57 7.59
C ILE A 44 2.06 -9.78 9.00
N ASN A 45 1.94 -8.70 9.77
CA ASN A 45 1.34 -8.74 11.09
C ASN A 45 -0.07 -8.16 11.00
N VAL A 46 -1.09 -8.99 11.26
CA VAL A 46 -2.48 -8.52 11.31
C VAL A 46 -2.71 -7.84 12.66
N ILE A 47 -2.93 -6.53 12.62
CA ILE A 47 -3.18 -5.70 13.80
C ILE A 47 -4.64 -5.85 14.24
N GLU A 48 -5.56 -5.76 13.28
CA GLU A 48 -6.99 -5.79 13.55
C GLU A 48 -7.75 -6.44 12.40
N TYR A 49 -8.79 -7.18 12.76
CA TYR A 49 -9.73 -7.81 11.84
C TYR A 49 -11.15 -7.49 12.26
N SER A 50 -11.94 -6.97 11.34
CA SER A 50 -13.36 -6.68 11.56
C SER A 50 -14.21 -7.27 10.44
N PRO A 51 -15.07 -8.27 10.72
CA PRO A 51 -16.02 -8.76 9.74
C PRO A 51 -17.13 -7.73 9.54
N ILE A 52 -17.41 -7.39 8.28
CA ILE A 52 -18.45 -6.45 7.89
C ILE A 52 -19.64 -7.25 7.33
N ARG A 53 -20.84 -6.67 7.38
CA ARG A 53 -22.05 -7.31 6.85
C ARG A 53 -21.93 -7.58 5.35
N GLY A 54 -22.63 -8.62 4.89
CA GLY A 54 -22.74 -8.92 3.47
C GLY A 54 -21.46 -9.50 2.86
N GLY A 55 -20.64 -10.21 3.65
CA GLY A 55 -19.45 -10.91 3.16
C GLY A 55 -18.20 -10.04 3.01
N TYR A 56 -18.25 -8.80 3.48
CA TYR A 56 -17.10 -7.91 3.53
C TYR A 56 -16.26 -8.14 4.80
N SER A 57 -14.97 -7.82 4.74
CA SER A 57 -14.08 -7.78 5.90
C SER A 57 -13.13 -6.60 5.77
N ALA A 58 -12.82 -5.96 6.90
CA ALA A 58 -11.77 -4.97 7.02
C ALA A 58 -10.60 -5.54 7.82
N ILE A 59 -9.38 -5.24 7.39
CA ILE A 59 -8.15 -5.74 7.99
C ILE A 59 -7.16 -4.58 8.07
N ILE A 60 -6.64 -4.31 9.26
CA ILE A 60 -5.46 -3.47 9.45
C ILE A 60 -4.29 -4.42 9.64
N PHE A 61 -3.26 -4.30 8.81
CA PHE A 61 -2.04 -5.08 8.96
C PHE A 61 -0.80 -4.21 8.76
N SER A 62 0.30 -4.59 9.39
CA SER A 62 1.61 -3.99 9.14
C SER A 62 2.52 -4.92 8.36
N VAL A 63 3.32 -4.31 7.50
CA VAL A 63 4.45 -4.94 6.82
C VAL A 63 5.65 -4.07 7.15
N GLU A 64 6.61 -4.64 7.87
CA GLU A 64 7.76 -3.90 8.40
C GLU A 64 7.29 -2.72 9.28
N ASN A 65 7.58 -1.48 8.86
CA ASN A 65 7.23 -0.24 9.59
C ASN A 65 6.02 0.49 8.99
N GLU A 66 5.36 -0.12 8.01
CA GLU A 66 4.21 0.48 7.32
C GLU A 66 2.92 -0.19 7.74
N LYS A 67 1.83 0.59 7.75
CA LYS A 67 0.50 0.07 8.07
C LYS A 67 -0.42 0.24 6.86
N PHE A 68 -1.21 -0.78 6.63
CA PHE A 68 -2.18 -0.86 5.55
C PHE A 68 -3.57 -1.12 6.11
N PHE A 69 -4.56 -0.48 5.50
CA PHE A 69 -5.97 -0.75 5.70
C PHE A 69 -6.51 -1.41 4.44
N PHE A 70 -7.04 -2.60 4.60
CA PHE A 70 -7.64 -3.39 3.54
C PHE A 70 -9.12 -3.59 3.84
N VAL A 71 -9.95 -3.45 2.80
CA VAL A 71 -11.38 -3.81 2.86
C VAL A 71 -11.68 -4.65 1.65
N GLY A 72 -12.27 -5.83 1.84
CA GLY A 72 -12.56 -6.75 0.74
C GLY A 72 -13.83 -7.55 0.94
N HIS A 73 -14.44 -7.99 -0.16
CA HIS A 73 -15.55 -8.92 -0.20
C HIS A 73 -15.06 -10.32 -0.60
N LYS A 74 -15.74 -11.37 -0.12
CA LYS A 74 -15.46 -12.77 -0.50
C LYS A 74 -15.48 -13.04 -2.01
N SER A 75 -16.18 -12.22 -2.80
CA SER A 75 -16.24 -12.32 -4.27
C SER A 75 -15.03 -11.71 -5.00
N GLY A 76 -14.08 -11.10 -4.29
CA GLY A 76 -12.83 -10.58 -4.87
C GLY A 76 -12.77 -9.06 -5.06
N ASN A 77 -13.86 -8.32 -4.79
CA ASN A 77 -13.80 -6.85 -4.78
C ASN A 77 -13.07 -6.37 -3.53
N SER A 78 -12.00 -5.60 -3.69
CA SER A 78 -11.25 -5.09 -2.54
C SER A 78 -10.57 -3.76 -2.79
N ASN A 79 -10.29 -3.03 -1.72
CA ASN A 79 -9.50 -1.81 -1.71
C ASN A 79 -8.40 -1.93 -0.64
N LEU A 80 -7.24 -1.35 -0.93
CA LEU A 80 -6.08 -1.32 -0.04
C LEU A 80 -5.53 0.10 -0.02
N VAL A 81 -5.43 0.66 1.18
CA VAL A 81 -4.94 2.01 1.42
C VAL A 81 -3.79 1.93 2.42
N GLN A 82 -2.68 2.61 2.11
CA GLN A 82 -1.58 2.77 3.05
C GLN A 82 -1.93 3.88 4.05
N ILE A 83 -2.03 3.53 5.32
CA ILE A 83 -2.44 4.47 6.39
C ILE A 83 -1.25 5.07 7.14
N LEU A 84 -0.09 4.39 7.12
CA LEU A 84 1.14 4.90 7.71
C LEU A 84 2.33 4.55 6.82
N LYS A 85 3.04 5.58 6.37
CA LYS A 85 4.27 5.47 5.57
C LYS A 85 5.48 5.51 6.47
N SER A 86 6.44 4.63 6.23
CA SER A 86 7.74 4.72 6.90
C SER A 86 8.45 6.02 6.43
N PRO A 87 9.08 6.78 7.33
CA PRO A 87 9.81 8.00 6.96
C PRO A 87 11.00 7.74 6.02
N GLU A 88 11.43 6.50 5.84
CA GLU A 88 12.59 6.10 5.03
C GLU A 88 12.36 6.20 3.51
N GLU A 89 11.11 6.24 3.03
CA GLU A 89 10.79 6.20 1.58
C GLU A 89 10.63 7.56 0.88
N LYS A 90 10.92 8.70 1.52
CA LYS A 90 10.72 10.02 0.87
C LYS A 90 11.61 10.29 -0.35
N ASN A 91 12.59 9.45 -0.67
CA ASN A 91 13.55 9.71 -1.75
C ASN A 91 13.42 8.84 -3.02
N GLN A 92 12.48 7.89 -3.12
CA GLN A 92 12.40 7.03 -4.31
C GLN A 92 10.98 6.61 -4.74
N LYS A 93 10.07 7.55 -5.02
CA LYS A 93 8.91 7.25 -5.89
C LYS A 93 8.21 8.51 -6.44
N ILE A 94 8.86 9.20 -7.39
CA ILE A 94 8.16 10.12 -8.31
C ILE A 94 8.39 9.64 -9.74
N THR A 95 7.79 8.50 -10.09
CA THR A 95 7.46 8.20 -11.48
C THR A 95 6.25 7.29 -11.49
N ASN A 96 5.21 7.67 -12.26
CA ASN A 96 4.01 6.90 -12.58
C ASN A 96 2.82 7.00 -11.60
N ASN A 97 2.24 8.20 -11.44
CA ASN A 97 0.77 8.35 -11.53
C ASN A 97 0.37 9.84 -11.66
N LYS A 98 0.39 10.38 -12.89
CA LYS A 98 0.05 11.79 -13.15
C LYS A 98 -1.41 11.99 -13.62
N ASN A 99 -2.22 10.94 -13.71
CA ASN A 99 -3.50 11.02 -14.44
C ASN A 99 -4.77 11.02 -13.57
N GLU A 100 -4.70 10.98 -12.22
CA GLU A 100 -5.91 11.02 -11.37
C GLU A 100 -6.04 12.24 -10.44
N ILE A 101 -5.07 13.17 -10.44
CA ILE A 101 -5.03 14.27 -9.45
C ILE A 101 -5.99 15.42 -9.81
N ASN A 102 -6.46 15.53 -11.05
CA ASN A 102 -7.19 16.73 -11.49
C ASN A 102 -8.70 16.77 -11.14
N LYS A 103 -9.28 15.73 -10.53
CA LYS A 103 -10.71 15.74 -10.18
C LYS A 103 -11.01 16.04 -8.70
N ASN A 104 -10.06 15.80 -7.79
CA ASN A 104 -10.27 16.02 -6.35
C ASN A 104 -9.84 17.40 -5.84
N LYS A 105 -9.14 18.20 -6.66
CA LYS A 105 -8.67 19.54 -6.27
C LYS A 105 -9.79 20.59 -6.21
N GLU A 106 -10.91 20.36 -6.89
CA GLU A 106 -12.05 21.29 -6.90
C GLU A 106 -12.91 21.20 -5.63
N ILE A 107 -12.93 20.02 -4.98
CA ILE A 107 -13.78 19.75 -3.81
C ILE A 107 -13.12 20.24 -2.50
N SER A 108 -11.78 20.26 -2.44
CA SER A 108 -11.06 20.74 -1.25
C SER A 108 -11.07 22.27 -1.11
N ASN A 109 -11.21 23.00 -2.21
CA ASN A 109 -11.05 24.47 -2.19
C ASN A 109 -12.33 25.20 -1.77
N THR A 110 -13.51 24.60 -1.92
CA THR A 110 -14.79 25.21 -1.50
C THR A 110 -15.07 25.09 0.00
N LEU A 111 -14.36 24.22 0.72
CA LEU A 111 -14.50 24.06 2.17
C LEU A 111 -13.55 24.98 2.98
N ILE A 112 -12.42 25.38 2.40
CA ILE A 112 -11.36 26.12 3.10
C ILE A 112 -11.60 27.65 3.11
N GLU A 113 -12.41 28.17 2.18
CA GLU A 113 -12.66 29.63 2.08
C GLU A 113 -13.62 30.17 3.16
N LYS A 114 -14.33 29.31 3.90
CA LYS A 114 -15.35 29.75 4.87
C LYS A 114 -14.86 29.94 6.30
N GLU A 115 -13.59 29.66 6.59
CA GLU A 115 -13.10 29.59 7.99
C GLU A 115 -12.27 30.80 8.45
N ASN A 116 -11.95 31.77 7.58
CA ASN A 116 -11.10 32.91 7.97
C ASN A 116 -11.68 34.28 7.58
N THR A 117 -12.65 34.76 8.37
CA THR A 117 -12.91 36.21 8.50
C THR A 117 -13.15 36.56 9.97
N ASN A 118 -12.24 37.35 10.54
CA ASN A 118 -12.33 38.01 11.84
C ASN A 118 -13.64 38.80 11.98
N ILE A 119 -14.45 38.55 13.03
CA ILE A 119 -15.36 39.55 13.62
C ILE A 119 -15.40 39.36 15.15
N SER A 120 -14.83 40.35 15.83
CA SER A 120 -15.36 41.12 16.97
C SER A 120 -16.38 40.46 17.92
N SER A 121 -16.12 40.61 19.21
CA SER A 121 -16.99 40.27 20.33
C SER A 121 -18.40 40.86 20.21
N LYS A 122 -19.41 39.99 20.05
CA LYS A 122 -20.79 40.24 20.45
C LYS A 122 -21.36 38.93 20.99
N ILE A 123 -21.65 38.91 22.30
CA ILE A 123 -22.31 37.77 22.95
C ILE A 123 -23.75 37.78 22.45
N GLU A 124 -24.04 37.00 21.42
CA GLU A 124 -25.41 36.63 21.05
C GLU A 124 -25.71 35.25 21.64
N THR A 125 -26.59 35.23 22.62
CA THR A 125 -27.15 34.01 23.21
C THR A 125 -27.91 33.24 22.13
N LYS A 126 -27.25 32.23 21.54
CA LYS A 126 -27.89 31.37 20.55
C LYS A 126 -29.05 30.61 21.22
N LYS A 127 -30.27 30.83 20.72
CA LYS A 127 -31.49 30.10 21.12
C LYS A 127 -31.23 28.58 20.94
N PRO A 128 -31.63 27.71 21.89
CA PRO A 128 -31.41 26.27 21.77
C PRO A 128 -32.08 25.71 20.51
N LEU A 129 -31.49 24.66 19.94
CA LEU A 129 -32.00 24.02 18.72
C LEU A 129 -33.44 23.57 18.94
N GLU A 130 -34.35 24.16 18.16
CA GLU A 130 -35.79 23.88 18.20
C GLU A 130 -36.03 22.55 17.49
N GLN A 131 -36.62 21.59 18.21
CA GLN A 131 -36.89 20.26 17.68
C GLN A 131 -38.06 20.35 16.70
N VAL A 132 -37.76 20.35 15.40
CA VAL A 132 -38.78 20.41 14.35
C VAL A 132 -39.37 19.02 14.07
N ASN A 133 -40.69 18.94 13.97
CA ASN A 133 -41.40 17.71 13.67
C ASN A 133 -41.29 17.38 12.18
N ILE A 134 -40.90 16.14 11.89
CA ILE A 134 -40.61 15.68 10.53
C ILE A 134 -41.86 15.75 9.65
N SER A 135 -43.06 15.62 10.24
CA SER A 135 -44.35 15.77 9.55
C SER A 135 -44.54 17.14 8.90
N ASP A 136 -44.02 18.20 9.53
CA ASP A 136 -44.15 19.57 9.00
C ASP A 136 -43.22 19.80 7.80
N LEU A 137 -42.03 19.18 7.81
CA LEU A 137 -41.10 19.19 6.68
C LEU A 137 -41.66 18.44 5.46
N LEU A 138 -42.33 17.31 5.70
CA LEU A 138 -43.00 16.52 4.67
C LEU A 138 -44.20 17.27 4.06
N ALA A 139 -44.97 17.98 4.89
CA ALA A 139 -46.09 18.79 4.43
C ALA A 139 -45.62 19.96 3.55
N LEU A 140 -44.47 20.56 3.86
CA LEU A 140 -43.87 21.64 3.08
C LEU A 140 -43.50 21.17 1.66
N HIS A 141 -42.97 19.95 1.54
CA HIS A 141 -42.57 19.37 0.26
C HIS A 141 -43.75 18.78 -0.56
N LYS A 142 -44.93 18.63 0.06
CA LYS A 142 -46.16 18.16 -0.61
C LYS A 142 -46.94 19.31 -1.26
N LYS A 143 -46.62 20.56 -0.96
CA LYS A 143 -47.26 21.75 -1.53
C LYS A 143 -46.51 22.28 -2.76
N SER A 144 -46.24 21.40 -3.73
CA SER A 144 -45.84 21.73 -5.10
C SER A 144 -46.78 21.08 -6.10
#